data_AF-A0A1N7E9X3-F1
#
_entry.id   AF-A0A1N7E9X3-F1
#
_cell.length_a   1.000
_cell.length_b   1.000
_cell.length_c   1.000
_cell.angle_alpha   90.00
_cell.angle_beta   90.00
_cell.angle_gamma   90.00
#
_symmetry.space_group_name_H-M   'P 1'
#
loop_
_entity.id
_entity.type
_entity.pdbx_description
1 polymer ?
#
loop_
_entity_poly.entity_id
_entity_poly.type
_entity_poly.pdbx_seq_one_letter_code
_entity_poly.pdbx_strand_id
1 'polypeptide(L)'
;MTPDPTRRRVLQLTGAGATASLAGCSSLVGDNDEELEADEEPDIEPSEGVTALTHPPEEEMMELQEEVMADVEAGEIDEAEVEQEMMSRQQEVVMSTAVEFESAHADDDDITIEAGVGEEGAFLLTGSEERFIELLQEGEIDGLLAGEEYEIALGADDGQPEPEPEPEPEPDEDEVEDDDDSDETDEDESESDDDSDDEDADDSSDDGDSDAGDDGDSDAGDDEA
;
A
#
# COMPACT_ATOMS: atom_id res chain seq x y z
N MET A 1 11.77 37.33 -51.17
CA MET A 1 11.56 35.88 -51.26
C MET A 1 12.86 35.20 -50.86
N THR A 2 12.89 34.71 -49.62
CA THR A 2 13.85 33.74 -49.08
C THR A 2 13.78 32.44 -49.88
N PRO A 3 14.91 31.74 -50.05
CA PRO A 3 15.05 30.50 -49.30
C PRO A 3 16.39 30.35 -48.57
N ASP A 4 16.25 29.58 -47.50
CA ASP A 4 17.09 29.30 -46.34
C ASP A 4 18.13 28.20 -46.64
N PRO A 5 19.44 28.40 -46.40
CA PRO A 5 20.42 27.33 -46.47
C PRO A 5 20.39 26.47 -45.19
N THR A 6 19.60 25.39 -45.25
CA THR A 6 19.90 24.06 -44.71
C THR A 6 20.87 23.98 -43.52
N ARG A 7 20.27 24.11 -42.32
CA ARG A 7 20.38 23.29 -41.10
C ARG A 7 21.40 22.11 -41.08
N ARG A 8 22.69 22.34 -41.35
CA ARG A 8 23.71 21.31 -41.08
C ARG A 8 25.04 21.94 -40.74
N ARG A 9 25.18 22.35 -39.47
CA ARG A 9 26.42 22.40 -38.65
C ARG A 9 26.22 23.32 -37.45
N VAL A 10 25.65 22.81 -36.36
CA VAL A 10 26.00 23.25 -34.99
C VAL A 10 25.71 22.09 -34.03
N LEU A 11 26.61 21.09 -33.98
CA LEU A 11 26.78 20.26 -32.79
C LEU A 11 28.25 20.25 -32.45
N GLN A 12 28.72 21.41 -31.99
CA GLN A 12 29.89 21.53 -31.14
C GLN A 12 29.49 22.48 -30.00
N LEU A 13 28.72 21.95 -29.06
CA LEU A 13 28.53 22.59 -27.77
C LEU A 13 29.07 21.66 -26.69
N THR A 14 30.39 21.67 -26.57
CA THR A 14 31.11 21.31 -25.35
C THR A 14 30.77 22.38 -24.32
N GLY A 15 29.83 22.07 -23.42
CA GLY A 15 29.44 22.95 -22.33
C GLY A 15 28.98 22.09 -21.17
N ALA A 16 29.84 21.91 -20.18
CA ALA A 16 29.50 21.29 -18.90
C ALA A 16 28.32 22.06 -18.27
N GLY A 17 27.22 21.36 -18.07
CA GLY A 17 25.97 21.94 -17.58
C GLY A 17 24.91 20.86 -17.41
N ALA A 18 25.21 19.86 -16.58
CA ALA A 18 24.19 18.95 -16.07
C ALA A 18 23.58 19.58 -14.80
N THR A 19 22.71 20.58 -15.00
CA THR A 19 21.62 20.80 -14.05
C THR A 19 20.60 19.70 -14.32
N ALA A 20 20.76 18.58 -13.65
CA ALA A 20 19.72 17.56 -13.56
C ALA A 20 18.61 18.12 -12.68
N SER A 21 17.67 18.84 -13.29
CA SER A 21 16.32 18.93 -12.74
C SER A 21 15.60 17.64 -13.14
N LEU A 22 15.95 16.56 -12.45
CA LEU A 22 15.09 15.39 -12.37
C LEU A 22 14.04 15.72 -11.32
N ALA A 23 12.84 16.00 -11.79
CA ALA A 23 11.64 15.67 -11.05
C ALA A 23 11.63 14.15 -10.86
N GLY A 24 11.26 13.70 -9.65
CA GLY A 24 11.13 12.29 -9.31
C GLY A 24 12.37 11.69 -8.66
N CYS A 25 12.54 11.98 -7.36
CA CYS A 25 13.27 11.08 -6.47
C CYS A 25 12.49 9.76 -6.39
N SER A 26 12.80 8.80 -7.27
CA SER A 26 12.51 7.37 -7.04
C SER A 26 13.75 6.54 -7.39
N SER A 27 14.90 6.99 -6.92
CA SER A 27 16.12 6.21 -6.94
C SER A 27 16.80 6.38 -5.58
N LEU A 28 16.06 5.94 -4.55
CA LEU A 28 16.65 5.19 -3.46
C LEU A 28 16.71 3.73 -3.93
N VAL A 29 17.55 3.47 -4.94
CA VAL A 29 18.17 2.14 -5.06
C VAL A 29 19.45 2.32 -4.24
N GLY A 30 19.29 2.16 -2.93
CA GLY A 30 20.41 1.93 -2.05
C GLY A 30 20.85 0.49 -2.27
N ASP A 31 22.16 0.28 -2.42
CA ASP A 31 22.82 -0.98 -2.12
C ASP A 31 22.43 -1.37 -0.67
N ASN A 32 21.29 -2.03 -0.47
CA ASN A 32 21.01 -2.85 0.70
C ASN A 32 21.44 -4.26 0.29
N ASP A 33 22.59 -4.71 0.80
CA ASP A 33 23.27 -5.98 0.47
C ASP A 33 22.52 -7.22 1.01
N GLU A 34 21.23 -7.08 1.32
CA GLU A 34 20.32 -8.06 1.94
C GLU A 34 19.05 -8.14 1.07
N GLU A 35 19.21 -8.58 -0.18
CA GLU A 35 18.09 -8.89 -1.08
C GLU A 35 17.62 -10.35 -0.83
N LEU A 36 16.31 -10.58 -0.84
CA LEU A 36 15.73 -11.93 -0.83
C LEU A 36 16.11 -12.67 -2.11
N GLU A 37 16.53 -13.94 -2.00
CA GLU A 37 16.68 -14.79 -3.18
C GLU A 37 15.31 -15.12 -3.81
N ALA A 38 14.24 -15.07 -3.01
CA ALA A 38 12.86 -15.32 -3.44
C ALA A 38 12.13 -14.10 -4.04
N ASP A 39 12.74 -12.92 -4.16
CA ASP A 39 12.12 -11.72 -4.78
C ASP A 39 11.91 -11.84 -6.31
N GLU A 40 12.16 -13.03 -6.90
CA GLU A 40 12.00 -13.32 -8.32
C GLU A 40 10.61 -13.93 -8.63
N GLU A 41 10.18 -13.92 -9.90
CA GLU A 41 8.90 -14.50 -10.32
C GLU A 41 8.76 -15.95 -9.82
N PRO A 42 7.58 -16.37 -9.30
CA PRO A 42 7.42 -17.71 -8.76
C PRO A 42 7.67 -18.78 -9.82
N ASP A 43 8.43 -19.81 -9.47
CA ASP A 43 8.74 -20.95 -10.36
C ASP A 43 7.49 -21.86 -10.57
N ILE A 44 6.44 -21.65 -9.77
CA ILE A 44 5.15 -22.35 -9.80
C ILE A 44 3.97 -21.40 -10.05
N GLU A 45 2.82 -21.95 -10.44
CA GLU A 45 1.58 -21.16 -10.43
C GLU A 45 1.17 -20.88 -8.97
N PRO A 46 0.77 -19.63 -8.61
CA PRO A 46 0.42 -19.27 -7.24
C PRO A 46 -0.67 -20.18 -6.64
N SER A 47 -1.60 -20.66 -7.47
CA SER A 47 -2.64 -21.61 -7.07
C SER A 47 -2.15 -23.00 -6.59
N GLU A 48 -0.88 -23.34 -6.86
CA GLU A 48 -0.27 -24.60 -6.44
C GLU A 48 0.43 -24.51 -5.07
N GLY A 49 0.60 -23.30 -4.54
CA GLY A 49 1.23 -23.02 -3.24
C GLY A 49 0.29 -22.42 -2.20
N VAL A 50 0.88 -22.02 -1.07
CA VAL A 50 0.21 -21.34 0.04
C VAL A 50 0.98 -20.07 0.35
N THR A 51 0.29 -18.94 0.52
CA THR A 51 0.93 -17.69 0.90
C THR A 51 1.08 -17.65 2.41
N ALA A 52 2.31 -17.52 2.91
CA ALA A 52 2.61 -17.27 4.31
C ALA A 52 2.90 -15.79 4.54
N LEU A 53 2.47 -15.27 5.69
CA LEU A 53 2.78 -13.92 6.14
C LEU A 53 3.71 -14.00 7.35
N THR A 54 4.81 -13.25 7.31
CA THR A 54 5.76 -13.08 8.40
C THR A 54 5.71 -11.64 8.87
N HIS A 55 5.57 -11.42 10.17
CA HIS A 55 5.70 -10.11 10.77
C HIS A 55 6.92 -10.05 11.69
N PRO A 56 7.61 -8.90 11.78
CA PRO A 56 8.66 -8.72 12.76
C PRO A 56 8.12 -8.88 14.19
N PRO A 57 8.94 -9.38 15.12
CA PRO A 57 8.53 -9.55 16.50
C PRO A 57 8.20 -8.20 17.14
N GLU A 58 7.20 -8.19 18.03
CA GLU A 58 6.74 -6.97 18.72
C GLU A 58 7.86 -6.26 19.49
N GLU A 59 8.86 -7.01 19.97
CA GLU A 59 10.03 -6.47 20.67
C GLU A 59 10.91 -5.61 19.75
N GLU A 60 11.18 -6.06 18.52
CA GLU A 60 11.96 -5.28 17.55
C GLU A 60 11.21 -4.03 17.10
N MET A 61 9.90 -4.14 16.89
CA MET A 61 9.07 -2.98 16.56
C MET A 61 9.02 -1.95 17.69
N MET A 62 9.09 -2.39 18.95
CA MET A 62 9.18 -1.50 20.10
C MET A 62 10.56 -0.84 20.17
N GLU A 63 11.63 -1.62 19.99
CA GLU A 63 13.01 -1.12 20.00
C GLU A 63 13.23 -0.07 18.91
N LEU A 64 12.72 -0.31 17.70
CA LEU A 64 12.74 0.65 16.59
C LEU A 64 12.06 1.97 16.96
N GLN A 65 10.87 1.91 17.59
CA GLN A 65 10.15 3.12 18.00
C GLN A 65 10.94 3.90 19.06
N GLU A 66 11.54 3.21 20.02
CA GLU A 66 12.39 3.83 21.04
C GLU A 66 13.63 4.47 20.41
N GLU A 67 14.25 3.82 19.43
CA GLU A 67 15.42 4.34 18.72
C GLU A 67 15.10 5.61 17.93
N VAL A 68 14.03 5.59 17.14
CA VAL A 68 13.62 6.78 16.36
C VAL A 68 13.28 7.95 17.29
N MET A 69 12.61 7.69 18.42
CA MET A 69 12.32 8.75 19.39
C MET A 69 13.58 9.30 20.06
N ALA A 70 14.56 8.44 20.35
CA ALA A 70 15.86 8.86 20.87
C ALA A 70 16.63 9.75 19.86
N ASP A 71 16.57 9.41 18.57
CA ASP A 71 17.19 10.18 17.49
C ASP A 71 16.55 11.57 17.34
N VAL A 72 15.22 11.68 17.54
CA VAL A 72 14.52 12.98 17.59
C VAL A 72 14.97 13.82 18.78
N GLU A 73 15.09 13.22 19.97
CA GLU A 73 15.58 13.91 21.17
C GLU A 73 17.05 14.36 21.03
N ALA A 74 17.85 13.58 20.32
CA ALA A 74 19.23 13.89 19.96
C ALA A 74 19.33 15.00 18.89
N GLY A 75 18.22 15.29 18.18
CA GLY A 75 18.17 16.21 17.06
C GLY A 75 18.86 15.68 15.81
N GLU A 76 18.93 14.35 15.67
CA GLU A 76 19.41 13.65 14.48
C GLU A 76 18.33 13.59 13.40
N ILE A 77 17.06 13.50 13.83
CA ILE A 77 15.87 13.56 12.97
C ILE A 77 15.03 14.77 13.37
N ASP A 78 14.55 15.54 12.38
CA ASP A 78 13.60 16.61 12.60
C ASP A 78 12.18 16.05 12.84
N GLU A 79 11.37 16.73 13.67
CA GLU A 79 9.98 16.31 13.98
C GLU A 79 9.11 16.09 12.72
N ALA A 80 9.42 16.80 11.64
CA ALA A 80 8.70 16.68 10.36
C ALA A 80 9.12 15.44 9.53
N GLU A 81 10.25 14.82 9.85
CA GLU A 81 10.80 13.66 9.15
C GLU A 81 10.51 12.34 9.90
N VAL A 82 10.08 12.41 11.16
CA VAL A 82 9.80 11.24 12.02
C VAL A 82 8.88 10.23 11.36
N GLU A 83 7.77 10.67 10.77
CA GLU A 83 6.83 9.76 10.11
C GLU A 83 7.48 9.00 8.95
N GLN A 84 8.33 9.68 8.17
CA GLN A 84 9.04 9.07 7.06
C GLN A 84 10.11 8.08 7.55
N GLU A 85 10.90 8.47 8.55
CA GLU A 85 11.93 7.59 9.10
C GLU A 85 11.30 6.35 9.73
N MET A 86 10.23 6.52 10.50
CA MET A 86 9.48 5.41 11.08
C MET A 86 9.02 4.44 10.01
N MET A 87 8.43 4.91 8.90
CA MET A 87 8.02 4.04 7.79
C MET A 87 9.20 3.33 7.15
N SER A 88 10.31 4.04 6.90
CA SER A 88 11.51 3.48 6.28
C SER A 88 12.15 2.39 7.15
N ARG A 89 12.35 2.65 8.45
CA ARG A 89 12.95 1.70 9.38
C ARG A 89 12.05 0.48 9.59
N GLN A 90 10.73 0.67 9.64
CA GLN A 90 9.80 -0.45 9.77
C GLN A 90 9.90 -1.36 8.55
N GLN A 91 9.97 -0.79 7.35
CA GLN A 91 10.18 -1.58 6.13
C GLN A 91 11.51 -2.35 6.18
N GLU A 92 12.58 -1.72 6.67
CA GLU A 92 13.88 -2.38 6.84
C GLU A 92 13.81 -3.57 7.82
N VAL A 93 13.11 -3.42 8.94
CA VAL A 93 12.91 -4.50 9.92
C VAL A 93 12.06 -5.64 9.34
N VAL A 94 11.00 -5.33 8.60
CA VAL A 94 10.19 -6.34 7.89
C VAL A 94 11.05 -7.08 6.86
N MET A 95 11.85 -6.36 6.07
CA MET A 95 12.75 -6.95 5.08
C MET A 95 13.82 -7.83 5.73
N SER A 96 14.42 -7.39 6.84
CA SER A 96 15.37 -8.19 7.61
C SER A 96 14.73 -9.49 8.12
N THR A 97 13.53 -9.39 8.70
CA THR A 97 12.77 -10.56 9.18
C THR A 97 12.51 -11.54 8.03
N ALA A 98 12.14 -11.02 6.86
CA ALA A 98 11.90 -11.82 5.67
C ALA A 98 13.18 -12.56 5.22
N VAL A 99 14.33 -11.88 5.20
CA VAL A 99 15.64 -12.47 4.84
C VAL A 99 16.05 -13.55 5.85
N GLU A 100 15.80 -13.32 7.13
CA GLU A 100 16.06 -14.33 8.17
C GLU A 100 15.15 -15.55 8.02
N PHE A 101 13.86 -15.35 7.72
CA PHE A 101 12.92 -16.44 7.46
C PHE A 101 13.37 -17.29 6.26
N GLU A 102 13.74 -16.65 5.16
CA GLU A 102 14.25 -17.34 3.96
C GLU A 102 15.53 -18.12 4.27
N SER A 103 16.48 -17.47 4.94
CA SER A 103 17.75 -18.09 5.33
C SER A 103 17.57 -19.27 6.27
N ALA A 104 16.59 -19.21 7.19
CA ALA A 104 16.30 -20.30 8.12
C ALA A 104 15.75 -21.55 7.41
N HIS A 105 15.08 -21.35 6.28
CA HIS A 105 14.37 -22.40 5.55
C HIS A 105 15.00 -22.79 4.20
N ALA A 106 16.08 -22.13 3.78
CA ALA A 106 16.78 -22.42 2.53
C ALA A 106 17.30 -23.88 2.44
N ASP A 107 17.57 -24.52 3.58
CA ASP A 107 18.03 -25.91 3.68
C ASP A 107 16.93 -26.88 4.22
N ASP A 108 15.68 -26.44 4.36
CA ASP A 108 14.57 -27.28 4.82
C ASP A 108 14.09 -28.20 3.66
N ASP A 109 13.99 -29.51 3.91
CA ASP A 109 13.52 -30.49 2.92
C ASP A 109 11.98 -30.60 2.90
N ASP A 110 11.29 -30.12 3.94
CA ASP A 110 9.85 -30.28 4.15
C ASP A 110 9.02 -29.05 3.69
N ILE A 111 9.68 -27.91 3.46
CA ILE A 111 9.12 -26.72 2.80
C ILE A 111 10.08 -26.16 1.75
N THR A 112 9.54 -25.45 0.77
CA THR A 112 10.31 -24.73 -0.23
C THR A 112 9.68 -23.36 -0.44
N ILE A 113 10.52 -22.34 -0.44
CA ILE A 113 10.14 -20.97 -0.73
C ILE A 113 10.25 -20.79 -2.24
N GLU A 114 9.12 -20.59 -2.90
CA GLU A 114 9.06 -20.46 -4.36
C GLU A 114 9.19 -19.01 -4.80
N ALA A 115 8.66 -18.09 -3.99
CA ALA A 115 8.77 -16.64 -4.16
C ALA A 115 8.50 -15.91 -2.83
N GLY A 116 8.92 -14.65 -2.75
CA GLY A 116 8.82 -13.79 -1.57
C GLY A 116 8.70 -12.31 -1.95
N VAL A 117 8.04 -11.53 -1.12
CA VAL A 117 7.97 -10.07 -1.20
C VAL A 117 8.43 -9.56 0.15
N GLY A 118 9.72 -9.21 0.24
CA GLY A 118 10.35 -8.89 1.52
C GLY A 118 9.77 -7.64 2.17
N GLU A 119 9.33 -6.68 1.35
CA GLU A 119 8.72 -5.43 1.79
C GLU A 119 7.36 -5.64 2.51
N GLU A 120 6.63 -6.69 2.12
CA GLU A 120 5.32 -7.04 2.69
C GLU A 120 5.40 -8.23 3.66
N GLY A 121 6.58 -8.86 3.80
CA GLY A 121 6.76 -10.07 4.59
C GLY A 121 5.90 -11.24 4.09
N ALA A 122 5.68 -11.34 2.78
CA ALA A 122 4.79 -12.34 2.19
C ALA A 122 5.60 -13.36 1.38
N PHE A 123 5.31 -14.65 1.54
CA PHE A 123 6.04 -15.72 0.85
C PHE A 123 5.08 -16.73 0.21
N LEU A 124 5.36 -17.14 -1.02
CA LEU A 124 4.70 -18.28 -1.64
C LEU A 124 5.48 -19.55 -1.29
N LEU A 125 4.86 -20.43 -0.52
CA LEU A 125 5.46 -21.65 -0.02
C LEU A 125 4.82 -22.89 -0.65
N THR A 126 5.65 -23.90 -0.87
CA THR A 126 5.20 -25.29 -1.09
C THR A 126 5.77 -26.19 -0.01
N GLY A 127 5.08 -27.29 0.32
CA GLY A 127 5.57 -28.18 1.37
C GLY A 127 4.50 -29.05 2.02
N SER A 128 4.86 -29.63 3.15
CA SER A 128 3.96 -30.46 3.95
C SER A 128 3.03 -29.62 4.84
N GLU A 129 1.76 -30.03 4.92
CA GLU A 129 0.77 -29.38 5.81
C GLU A 129 1.20 -29.42 7.29
N GLU A 130 1.89 -30.50 7.68
CA GLU A 130 2.42 -30.67 9.04
C GLU A 130 3.45 -29.57 9.36
N ARG A 131 4.38 -29.28 8.44
CA ARG A 131 5.38 -28.23 8.63
C ARG A 131 4.75 -26.84 8.70
N PHE A 132 3.77 -26.53 7.86
CA PHE A 132 3.07 -25.22 7.94
C PHE A 132 2.37 -25.00 9.29
N ILE A 133 1.79 -26.05 9.87
CA ILE A 133 1.16 -25.99 11.19
C ILE A 133 2.21 -25.81 12.30
N GLU A 134 3.42 -26.36 12.12
CA GLU A 134 4.55 -26.12 13.03
C GLU A 134 5.00 -24.66 12.98
N LEU A 135 5.21 -24.08 11.79
CA LEU A 135 5.58 -22.67 11.62
C LEU A 135 4.60 -21.72 12.35
N LEU A 136 3.29 -21.96 12.21
CA LEU A 136 2.25 -21.19 12.91
C LEU A 136 2.32 -21.33 14.44
N GLN A 137 2.70 -22.50 14.95
CA GLN A 137 2.83 -22.73 16.39
C GLN A 137 4.12 -22.17 16.97
N GLU A 138 5.18 -22.17 16.16
CA GLU A 138 6.48 -21.58 16.49
C GLU A 138 6.43 -20.05 16.41
N GLY A 139 5.43 -19.50 15.70
CA GLY A 139 5.26 -18.05 15.50
C GLY A 139 6.19 -17.50 14.43
N GLU A 140 6.74 -18.35 13.57
CA GLU A 140 7.59 -17.95 12.44
C GLU A 140 6.75 -17.32 11.31
N ILE A 141 5.47 -17.71 11.23
CA ILE A 141 4.48 -17.11 10.34
C ILE A 141 3.22 -16.77 11.14
N ASP A 142 2.58 -15.65 10.81
CA ASP A 142 1.38 -15.16 11.48
C ASP A 142 0.10 -15.73 10.87
N GLY A 143 0.17 -16.16 9.60
CA GLY A 143 -0.99 -16.60 8.87
C GLY A 143 -0.66 -17.33 7.57
N LEU A 144 -1.67 -18.07 7.10
CA LEU A 144 -1.67 -18.74 5.80
C LEU A 144 -2.88 -18.27 5.01
N LEU A 145 -2.64 -17.87 3.77
CA LEU A 145 -3.65 -17.49 2.79
C LEU A 145 -3.58 -18.45 1.60
N ALA A 146 -4.61 -18.42 0.75
CA ALA A 146 -4.55 -19.15 -0.50
C ALA A 146 -3.40 -18.60 -1.36
N GLY A 147 -2.68 -19.45 -2.08
CA GLY A 147 -1.53 -18.99 -2.87
C GLY A 147 -1.89 -17.95 -3.95
N GLU A 148 -3.14 -17.92 -4.42
CA GLU A 148 -3.68 -16.86 -5.29
C GLU A 148 -3.63 -15.45 -4.65
N GLU A 149 -3.66 -15.34 -3.32
CA GLU A 149 -3.48 -14.07 -2.62
C GLU A 149 -2.03 -13.57 -2.64
N TYR A 150 -1.05 -14.40 -3.03
CA TYR A 150 0.32 -13.95 -3.23
C TYR A 150 0.42 -12.87 -4.31
N GLU A 151 -0.42 -12.96 -5.35
CA GLU A 151 -0.45 -11.93 -6.41
C GLU A 151 -0.93 -10.58 -5.88
N ILE A 152 -1.78 -10.58 -4.85
CA ILE A 152 -2.23 -9.35 -4.19
C ILE A 152 -1.10 -8.73 -3.37
N ALA A 153 -0.27 -9.56 -2.71
CA ALA A 153 0.93 -9.13 -1.98
C ALA A 153 2.09 -8.71 -2.90
N LEU A 154 1.99 -8.94 -4.21
CA LEU A 154 2.91 -8.36 -5.21
C LEU A 154 2.46 -6.95 -5.65
N GLY A 155 1.38 -6.41 -5.07
CA GLY A 155 0.77 -5.16 -5.52
C GLY A 155 0.22 -5.24 -6.95
N ALA A 156 -0.11 -6.44 -7.44
CA ALA A 156 -0.76 -6.61 -8.74
C ALA A 156 -2.21 -6.09 -8.66
N ASP A 157 -2.36 -4.78 -8.86
CA ASP A 157 -3.60 -4.10 -9.21
C ASP A 157 -4.05 -4.53 -10.62
N ASP A 158 -4.35 -5.83 -10.81
CA ASP A 158 -4.98 -6.38 -12.03
C ASP A 158 -6.30 -7.10 -11.67
N GLY A 159 -6.89 -6.70 -10.54
CA GLY A 159 -8.16 -7.18 -10.01
C GLY A 159 -9.29 -6.15 -10.02
N GLN A 160 -9.16 -4.99 -10.69
CA GLN A 160 -10.37 -4.28 -11.08
C GLN A 160 -11.13 -5.22 -12.03
N PRO A 161 -12.36 -5.67 -11.71
CA PRO A 161 -13.19 -6.24 -12.76
C PRO A 161 -13.24 -5.19 -13.86
N GLU A 162 -12.73 -5.53 -15.06
CA GLU A 162 -12.92 -4.67 -16.24
C GLU A 162 -14.38 -4.24 -16.20
N PRO A 163 -14.70 -2.92 -16.19
CA PRO A 163 -16.09 -2.50 -16.18
C PRO A 163 -16.75 -3.21 -17.36
N GLU A 164 -17.75 -4.06 -17.07
CA GLU A 164 -18.49 -4.78 -18.10
C GLU A 164 -18.83 -3.76 -19.20
N PRO A 165 -18.52 -4.03 -20.48
CA PRO A 165 -18.72 -3.06 -21.53
C PRO A 165 -20.17 -2.57 -21.43
N GLU A 166 -20.33 -1.27 -21.17
CA GLU A 166 -21.65 -0.65 -21.12
C GLU A 166 -22.39 -1.07 -22.40
N PRO A 167 -23.66 -1.51 -22.30
CA PRO A 167 -24.41 -1.92 -23.48
C PRO A 167 -24.35 -0.78 -24.51
N GLU A 168 -23.82 -1.09 -25.70
CA GLU A 168 -23.75 -0.11 -26.79
C GLU A 168 -25.14 0.51 -26.97
N PRO A 169 -25.26 1.85 -27.02
CA PRO A 169 -26.55 2.48 -27.26
C PRO A 169 -27.09 1.96 -28.59
N GLU A 170 -28.27 1.35 -28.54
CA GLU A 170 -28.99 0.95 -29.74
C GLU A 170 -29.13 2.19 -30.65
N PRO A 171 -28.88 2.09 -31.96
CA PRO A 171 -29.09 3.22 -32.84
C PRO A 171 -30.57 3.62 -32.78
N ASP A 172 -30.85 4.82 -32.28
CA ASP A 172 -32.15 5.48 -32.40
C ASP A 172 -32.55 5.50 -33.88
N GLU A 173 -33.56 4.69 -34.21
CA GLU A 173 -34.22 4.70 -35.51
C GLU A 173 -35.15 5.92 -35.61
N ASP A 174 -34.59 7.13 -35.58
CA ASP A 174 -35.33 8.35 -35.91
C ASP A 174 -35.29 8.59 -37.42
N GLU A 175 -36.18 7.92 -38.15
CA GLU A 175 -36.73 8.40 -39.41
C GLU A 175 -38.24 8.15 -39.45
N VAL A 176 -39.03 9.15 -39.05
CA VAL A 176 -40.21 9.58 -39.82
C VAL A 176 -40.52 11.05 -39.52
N GLU A 177 -40.30 11.88 -40.54
CA GLU A 177 -40.90 13.19 -40.72
C GLU A 177 -42.43 13.05 -40.71
N ASP A 178 -43.14 13.89 -39.96
CA ASP A 178 -44.42 14.42 -40.45
C ASP A 178 -44.71 15.80 -39.82
N ASP A 179 -45.08 16.67 -40.74
CA ASP A 179 -45.37 18.10 -40.67
C ASP A 179 -46.84 18.29 -40.24
N ASP A 180 -47.16 19.11 -39.23
CA ASP A 180 -48.46 19.82 -39.18
C ASP A 180 -48.44 21.01 -38.19
N ASP A 181 -48.34 22.19 -38.77
CA ASP A 181 -49.18 23.38 -38.57
C ASP A 181 -49.49 23.94 -37.15
N SER A 182 -48.86 25.09 -36.89
CA SER A 182 -49.48 26.40 -36.56
C SER A 182 -50.20 26.70 -35.23
N ASP A 183 -50.06 28.01 -34.92
CA ASP A 183 -50.83 28.90 -34.02
C ASP A 183 -50.37 28.94 -32.55
N GLU A 184 -49.50 29.89 -32.17
CA GLU A 184 -49.74 31.31 -31.81
C GLU A 184 -50.35 31.50 -30.40
N THR A 185 -49.64 32.32 -29.62
CA THR A 185 -50.10 33.12 -28.46
C THR A 185 -50.61 32.39 -27.21
N ASP A 186 -49.90 32.57 -26.09
CA ASP A 186 -50.32 33.57 -25.10
C ASP A 186 -49.21 33.85 -24.08
N GLU A 187 -49.10 35.12 -23.74
CA GLU A 187 -48.28 35.69 -22.68
C GLU A 187 -48.92 35.32 -21.34
N ASP A 188 -48.16 34.81 -20.36
CA ASP A 188 -48.55 34.99 -18.95
C ASP A 188 -47.31 35.00 -18.05
N GLU A 189 -46.99 36.21 -17.64
CA GLU A 189 -46.20 36.58 -16.49
C GLU A 189 -46.87 36.06 -15.19
N SER A 190 -46.19 35.20 -14.44
CA SER A 190 -46.53 35.01 -13.02
C SER A 190 -45.30 34.79 -12.15
N GLU A 191 -45.26 35.66 -11.15
CA GLU A 191 -44.37 35.88 -10.03
C GLU A 191 -44.52 34.87 -8.87
N SER A 192 -43.48 34.82 -8.01
CA SER A 192 -43.45 34.24 -6.63
C SER A 192 -43.28 32.70 -6.59
N ASP A 193 -42.50 32.07 -5.70
CA ASP A 193 -42.20 32.26 -4.27
C ASP A 193 -40.76 31.72 -4.00
N ASP A 194 -39.89 32.35 -3.21
CA ASP A 194 -39.78 32.28 -1.74
C ASP A 194 -39.75 30.85 -1.18
N ASP A 195 -38.54 30.30 -0.99
CA ASP A 195 -38.27 29.32 0.07
C ASP A 195 -36.84 29.54 0.55
N SER A 196 -36.75 30.17 1.72
CA SER A 196 -35.58 30.18 2.59
C SER A 196 -35.78 29.07 3.61
N ASP A 197 -34.98 28.00 3.56
CA ASP A 197 -34.92 26.96 4.59
C ASP A 197 -33.43 26.73 4.90
N ASP A 198 -32.95 27.21 6.06
CA ASP A 198 -32.86 26.50 7.35
C ASP A 198 -31.50 25.77 7.44
N GLU A 199 -30.43 26.36 7.99
CA GLU A 199 -30.11 26.50 9.43
C GLU A 199 -29.86 25.16 10.15
N ASP A 200 -28.89 24.35 9.70
CA ASP A 200 -28.32 23.29 10.54
C ASP A 200 -27.12 23.80 11.33
N ALA A 201 -27.40 23.93 12.63
CA ALA A 201 -26.55 24.42 13.69
C ALA A 201 -25.47 23.41 14.12
N ASP A 202 -24.40 23.99 14.63
CA ASP A 202 -23.26 23.38 15.32
C ASP A 202 -23.62 22.19 16.24
N ASP A 203 -23.09 21.01 15.92
CA ASP A 203 -22.95 19.90 16.85
C ASP A 203 -21.62 20.02 17.58
N SER A 204 -21.67 20.61 18.77
CA SER A 204 -20.56 20.64 19.72
C SER A 204 -21.08 20.18 21.07
N SER A 205 -20.69 18.98 21.53
CA SER A 205 -20.42 18.57 22.91
C SER A 205 -20.49 17.03 23.00
N ASP A 206 -19.42 16.39 23.48
CA ASP A 206 -19.46 15.30 24.49
C ASP A 206 -18.02 14.75 24.61
N ASP A 207 -17.23 15.29 25.53
CA ASP A 207 -16.99 14.74 26.88
C ASP A 207 -15.84 13.71 26.88
N GLY A 208 -14.64 14.27 27.07
CA GLY A 208 -13.47 13.51 27.48
C GLY A 208 -13.62 13.08 28.94
N ASP A 209 -13.80 11.78 29.15
CA ASP A 209 -13.70 11.17 30.47
C ASP A 209 -12.26 10.69 30.70
N SER A 210 -11.59 11.43 31.57
CA SER A 210 -10.29 11.11 32.14
C SER A 210 -10.49 10.13 33.29
N ASP A 211 -10.32 8.83 33.06
CA ASP A 211 -10.29 7.84 34.12
C ASP A 211 -8.85 7.73 34.67
N ALA A 212 -8.66 8.48 35.75
CA ALA A 212 -7.43 8.51 36.53
C ALA A 212 -7.54 7.50 37.68
N GLY A 213 -6.65 6.51 37.66
CA GLY A 213 -6.06 5.86 38.84
C GLY A 213 -7.01 5.19 39.84
N ASP A 214 -6.97 3.85 39.89
CA ASP A 214 -7.32 3.12 41.10
C ASP A 214 -6.14 2.26 41.56
N ASP A 215 -5.97 2.33 42.87
CA ASP A 215 -4.82 1.94 43.65
C ASP A 215 -4.67 0.42 43.79
N GLY A 216 -3.45 -0.01 44.07
CA GLY A 216 -3.15 -1.41 44.31
C GLY A 216 -3.82 -1.99 45.55
N ASP A 217 -3.98 -3.31 45.54
CA ASP A 217 -3.99 -4.11 46.77
C ASP A 217 -3.27 -5.43 46.52
N SER A 218 -2.26 -5.63 47.35
CA SER A 218 -1.53 -6.86 47.63
C SER A 218 -2.45 -8.03 47.97
N ASP A 219 -2.14 -9.23 47.46
CA ASP A 219 -2.42 -10.45 48.23
C ASP A 219 -1.29 -11.48 48.08
N ALA A 220 -0.94 -12.05 49.22
CA ALA A 220 0.13 -13.01 49.43
C ALA A 220 -0.49 -14.35 49.84
N GLY A 221 -0.03 -15.46 49.25
CA GLY A 221 -0.27 -16.81 49.76
C GLY A 221 0.22 -17.84 48.74
N ASP A 222 1.22 -18.68 49.04
CA ASP A 222 1.14 -19.86 49.93
C ASP A 222 0.20 -20.89 49.30
N ASP A 223 0.69 -21.87 48.53
CA ASP A 223 0.99 -23.26 48.92
C ASP A 223 1.30 -23.96 47.56
N GLU A 224 2.25 -24.87 47.40
CA GLU A 224 2.02 -26.30 47.61
C GLU A 224 3.35 -27.07 47.69
N ALA A 225 3.34 -28.10 48.52
CA ALA A 225 4.36 -29.13 48.67
C ALA A 225 4.05 -30.37 47.80
#